data_AF-A0A2V9DV16-F1
#
_entry.id   AF-A0A2V9DV16-F1
#
_cell.length_a   1.000
_cell.length_b   1.000
_cell.length_c   1.000
_cell.angle_alpha   90.00
_cell.angle_beta   90.00
_cell.angle_gamma   90.00
#
_symmetry.space_group_name_H-M   'P 1'
#
loop_
_entity.id
_entity.type
_entity.pdbx_description
1 polymer ?
#
loop_
_entity_poly.entity_id
_entity_poly.type
_entity_poly.pdbx_seq_one_letter_code
_entity_poly.pdbx_strand_id
1 'polypeptide(L)'
;MVGLVVWVLVASLLNRVLRLALEGYAAAEPQMVFTHGMMAARLALGALASLAAGAATRAVAPSSARVLWVLGGVLLAAFVPVHVQLWARFPGWYHLVFLGTLIPLVVLGGTFTQNRSRIEPRVQRESA
;
A
#
# COMPACT_ATOMS: atom_id res chain seq x y z
N MET A 1 -5.28 -6.18 12.19
CA MET A 1 -5.41 -4.77 12.62
C MET A 1 -4.14 -3.95 12.38
N VAL A 2 -2.96 -4.37 12.84
CA VAL A 2 -1.70 -3.60 12.68
C VAL A 2 -1.44 -3.16 11.23
N GLY A 3 -1.52 -4.06 10.25
CA GLY A 3 -1.33 -3.71 8.84
C GLY A 3 -2.29 -2.63 8.35
N LEU A 4 -3.56 -2.68 8.75
CA LEU A 4 -4.56 -1.67 8.37
C LEU A 4 -4.22 -0.31 9.00
N VAL A 5 -3.80 -0.29 10.27
CA VAL A 5 -3.36 0.93 10.95
C VAL A 5 -2.15 1.53 10.24
N VAL A 6 -1.14 0.71 9.93
CA VAL A 6 0.05 1.15 9.19
C VAL A 6 -0.32 1.66 7.81
N TRP A 7 -1.22 0.99 7.10
CA TRP A 7 -1.73 1.45 5.80
C TRP A 7 -2.28 2.88 5.91
N VAL A 8 -3.18 3.12 6.87
CA VAL A 8 -3.81 4.43 7.09
C VAL A 8 -2.77 5.49 7.45
N LEU A 9 -1.84 5.18 8.34
CA LEU A 9 -0.80 6.12 8.77
C LEU A 9 0.13 6.50 7.61
N VAL A 10 0.62 5.51 6.86
CA VAL A 10 1.52 5.74 5.72
C VAL A 10 0.81 6.48 4.61
N ALA A 11 -0.41 6.07 4.23
CA ALA A 11 -1.20 6.77 3.22
C ALA A 11 -1.46 8.22 3.63
N SER A 12 -1.82 8.47 4.90
CA SER A 12 -2.07 9.81 5.41
C SER A 12 -0.81 10.68 5.43
N LEU A 13 0.35 10.10 5.78
CA LEU A 13 1.63 10.81 5.77
C LEU A 13 2.04 11.18 4.34
N LEU A 14 2.03 10.20 3.44
CA LEU A 14 2.38 10.42 2.04
C LEU A 14 1.42 11.42 1.37
N ASN A 15 0.13 11.40 1.71
CA ASN A 15 -0.82 12.37 1.15
C ASN A 15 -0.51 13.80 1.60
N ARG A 16 -0.06 13.98 2.85
CA ARG A 16 0.43 15.28 3.32
C ARG A 16 1.67 15.72 2.56
N VAL A 17 2.61 14.79 2.30
CA VAL A 17 3.78 15.09 1.46
C VAL A 17 3.36 15.54 0.06
N LEU A 18 2.39 14.88 -0.58
CA LEU A 18 1.89 15.31 -1.89
C LEU A 18 1.29 16.71 -1.85
N ARG A 19 0.51 17.05 -0.82
CA ARG A 19 -0.05 18.42 -0.66
C ARG A 19 1.01 19.50 -0.50
N LEU A 20 2.15 19.17 0.09
CA LEU A 20 3.24 20.12 0.37
C LEU A 20 4.25 20.21 -0.77
N ALA A 21 4.53 19.10 -1.45
CA ALA A 21 5.64 18.98 -2.39
C ALA A 21 5.22 18.98 -3.86
N LEU A 22 3.99 18.58 -4.18
CA LEU A 22 3.51 18.51 -5.57
C LEU A 22 2.67 19.75 -5.88
N GLU A 23 3.21 20.62 -6.73
CA GLU A 23 2.56 21.86 -7.12
C GLU A 23 1.15 21.63 -7.67
N GLY A 24 0.19 22.45 -7.24
CA GLY A 24 -1.22 22.35 -7.62
C GLY A 24 -2.01 21.19 -7.00
N TYR A 25 -1.35 20.22 -6.35
CA TYR A 25 -2.02 19.03 -5.81
C TYR A 25 -3.07 19.37 -4.74
N ALA A 26 -2.74 20.30 -3.84
CA ALA A 26 -3.64 20.70 -2.75
C ALA A 26 -4.96 21.32 -3.26
N ALA A 27 -4.94 22.00 -4.41
CA ALA A 27 -6.13 22.55 -5.04
C ALA A 27 -6.88 21.50 -5.88
N ALA A 28 -6.16 20.59 -6.53
CA ALA A 28 -6.71 19.51 -7.35
C ALA A 28 -7.47 18.46 -6.54
N GLU A 29 -6.98 18.12 -5.33
CA GLU A 29 -7.48 17.00 -4.55
C GLU A 29 -8.95 17.09 -4.15
N PRO A 30 -9.46 18.21 -3.57
CA PRO A 30 -10.86 18.31 -3.17
C PRO A 30 -11.83 18.19 -4.36
N GLN A 31 -11.40 18.65 -5.53
CA GLN A 31 -12.19 18.59 -6.76
C GLN A 31 -12.05 17.24 -7.48
N MET A 32 -11.07 16.40 -7.08
CA MET A 32 -10.68 15.18 -7.77
C MET A 32 -10.29 15.41 -9.23
N VAL A 33 -9.71 16.58 -9.54
CA VAL A 33 -9.26 16.96 -10.89
C VAL A 33 -7.73 16.84 -10.93
N PHE A 34 -7.26 15.63 -11.21
CA PHE A 34 -5.83 15.32 -11.17
C PHE A 34 -5.21 15.31 -12.56
N THR A 35 -3.98 15.80 -12.68
CA THR A 35 -3.15 15.52 -13.85
C THR A 35 -2.67 14.06 -13.83
N HIS A 36 -2.19 13.56 -14.97
CA HIS A 36 -1.60 12.23 -15.05
C HIS A 36 -0.46 12.02 -14.05
N GLY A 37 0.39 13.04 -13.83
CA GLY A 37 1.47 12.99 -12.83
C GLY A 37 0.94 12.86 -11.40
N MET A 38 -0.14 13.57 -11.07
CA MET A 38 -0.78 13.47 -9.75
C MET A 38 -1.44 12.10 -9.54
N MET A 39 -2.07 11.54 -10.58
CA MET A 39 -2.61 10.18 -10.54
C MET A 39 -1.50 9.15 -10.30
N ALA A 40 -0.38 9.26 -11.02
CA ALA A 40 0.79 8.40 -10.82
C ALA A 40 1.33 8.51 -9.38
N ALA A 41 1.41 9.73 -8.83
CA ALA A 41 1.82 9.96 -7.45
C ALA A 41 0.86 9.32 -6.43
N ARG A 42 -0.46 9.36 -6.69
CA ARG A 42 -1.47 8.69 -5.85
C ARG A 42 -1.37 7.17 -5.93
N LEU A 43 -1.08 6.61 -7.10
CA LEU A 43 -0.81 5.17 -7.26
C LEU A 43 0.47 4.76 -6.51
N ALA A 44 1.54 5.54 -6.61
CA ALA A 44 2.77 5.32 -5.86
C ALA A 44 2.53 5.36 -4.34
N LEU A 45 1.73 6.34 -3.87
CA LEU A 45 1.30 6.42 -2.48
C LEU A 45 0.57 5.15 -2.03
N GLY A 46 -0.45 4.72 -2.80
CA GLY A 46 -1.21 3.51 -2.49
C GLY A 46 -0.34 2.26 -2.48
N ALA A 47 0.64 2.20 -3.38
CA ALA A 47 1.60 1.10 -3.46
C ALA A 47 2.51 1.05 -2.22
N LEU A 48 3.09 2.19 -1.83
CA LEU A 48 3.96 2.29 -0.65
C LEU A 48 3.20 1.97 0.64
N ALA A 49 1.97 2.46 0.79
CA ALA A 49 1.12 2.14 1.93
C ALA A 49 0.79 0.64 2.01
N SER A 50 0.53 -0.01 0.87
CA SER A 50 0.24 -1.45 0.79
C SER A 50 1.45 -2.31 1.12
N LEU A 51 2.63 -1.94 0.60
CA LEU A 51 3.89 -2.59 0.94
C LEU A 51 4.20 -2.48 2.44
N ALA A 52 4.05 -1.29 3.01
CA ALA A 52 4.28 -1.05 4.43
C ALA A 52 3.30 -1.84 5.32
N ALA A 53 2.03 -1.89 4.93
CA ALA A 53 1.00 -2.68 5.62
C ALA A 53 1.33 -4.18 5.62
N GLY A 54 1.77 -4.71 4.47
CA GLY A 54 2.23 -6.10 4.33
C GLY A 54 3.41 -6.41 5.23
N ALA A 55 4.45 -5.57 5.19
CA ALA A 55 5.66 -5.71 6.00
C ALA A 55 5.35 -5.69 7.50
N ALA A 56 4.55 -4.71 7.95
CA ALA A 56 4.15 -4.59 9.35
C ALA A 56 3.30 -5.79 9.81
N THR A 57 2.39 -6.27 8.96
CA THR A 57 1.59 -7.47 9.27
C THR A 57 2.46 -8.70 9.43
N ARG A 58 3.44 -8.88 8.54
CA ARG A 58 4.39 -10.00 8.65
C ARG A 58 5.23 -9.93 9.92
N ALA A 59 5.66 -8.73 10.31
CA ALA A 59 6.48 -8.54 11.51
C ALA A 59 5.73 -8.98 12.79
N VAL A 60 4.40 -8.78 12.85
CA VAL A 60 3.59 -9.14 14.02
C VAL A 60 3.02 -10.57 13.93
N ALA A 61 2.75 -11.08 12.72
CA ALA A 61 2.22 -12.42 12.48
C ALA A 61 3.09 -13.23 11.50
N PRO A 62 4.32 -13.62 11.90
CA PRO A 62 5.29 -14.26 11.01
C PRO A 62 4.95 -15.70 10.64
N SER A 63 3.98 -16.36 11.28
CA SER A 63 3.68 -17.77 10.99
C SER A 63 2.63 -17.97 9.89
N SER A 64 1.81 -16.96 9.57
CA SER A 64 0.63 -17.14 8.70
C SER A 64 0.66 -16.25 7.46
N ALA A 65 1.03 -16.84 6.32
CA ALA A 65 0.95 -16.16 5.02
C ALA A 65 -0.50 -15.80 4.63
N ARG A 66 -1.49 -16.57 5.13
CA ARG A 66 -2.91 -16.34 4.88
C ARG A 66 -3.37 -14.95 5.34
N VAL A 67 -2.78 -14.43 6.43
CA VAL A 67 -3.14 -13.10 6.98
C VAL A 67 -2.85 -11.97 5.98
N LEU A 68 -1.81 -12.10 5.13
CA LEU A 68 -1.50 -11.09 4.11
C LEU A 68 -2.56 -11.05 3.02
N TRP A 69 -3.04 -12.21 2.56
CA TRP A 69 -4.13 -12.31 1.58
C TRP A 69 -5.45 -11.79 2.14
N VAL A 70 -5.76 -12.11 3.40
CA VAL A 70 -6.95 -11.58 4.08
C VAL A 70 -6.88 -10.06 4.20
N LEU A 71 -5.74 -9.50 4.61
CA LEU A 71 -5.56 -8.04 4.67
C LEU A 71 -5.73 -7.40 3.30
N GLY A 72 -5.08 -7.94 2.26
CA GLY A 72 -5.23 -7.46 0.89
C GLY A 72 -6.67 -7.51 0.41
N GLY A 73 -7.39 -8.61 0.71
CA GLY A 73 -8.80 -8.77 0.39
C GLY A 73 -9.72 -7.78 1.11
N VAL A 74 -9.45 -7.51 2.40
CA VAL A 74 -10.18 -6.50 3.18
C VAL A 74 -9.97 -5.11 2.60
N LEU A 75 -8.72 -4.74 2.28
CA LEU A 75 -8.42 -3.46 1.64
C LEU A 75 -9.11 -3.37 0.27
N LEU A 76 -9.07 -4.44 -0.53
CA LEU A 76 -9.71 -4.47 -1.84
C LEU A 76 -11.22 -4.26 -1.72
N ALA A 77 -11.87 -5.01 -0.84
CA ALA A 77 -13.30 -4.86 -0.58
C ALA A 77 -13.67 -3.44 -0.13
N ALA A 78 -12.82 -2.79 0.68
CA ALA A 78 -13.03 -1.42 1.12
C ALA A 78 -12.86 -0.39 -0.02
N PHE A 79 -11.93 -0.62 -0.95
CA PHE A 79 -11.64 0.33 -2.04
C PHE A 79 -12.51 0.17 -3.28
N VAL A 80 -13.09 -1.00 -3.53
CA VAL A 80 -14.03 -1.21 -4.65
C VAL A 80 -15.17 -0.20 -4.66
N PRO A 81 -15.97 0.00 -3.59
CA PRO A 81 -17.07 0.98 -3.62
C PRO A 81 -16.58 2.42 -3.82
N VAL A 82 -15.41 2.76 -3.26
CA VAL A 82 -14.78 4.08 -3.49
C VAL A 82 -14.44 4.26 -4.97
N HIS A 83 -13.92 3.23 -5.63
CA HIS A 83 -13.55 3.30 -7.05
C HIS A 83 -14.79 3.34 -7.97
N VAL A 84 -15.88 2.70 -7.57
CA VAL A 84 -17.17 2.83 -8.26
C VAL A 84 -17.69 4.26 -8.19
N GLN A 85 -17.64 4.91 -7.02
CA GLN A 85 -18.04 6.31 -6.86
C GLN A 85 -17.16 7.28 -7.67
N LEU A 86 -15.91 6.91 -7.89
CA LEU A 86 -14.92 7.71 -8.63
C LEU A 86 -14.85 7.37 -10.13
N TRP A 87 -15.64 6.42 -10.61
CA TRP A 87 -15.53 5.88 -11.97
C TRP A 87 -15.65 6.93 -13.08
N ALA A 88 -16.50 7.95 -12.87
CA ALA A 88 -16.67 9.04 -13.83
C ALA A 88 -15.59 10.13 -13.73
N ARG A 89 -14.76 10.12 -12.67
CA ARG A 89 -13.74 11.15 -12.41
C ARG A 89 -12.34 10.72 -12.82
N PHE A 90 -12.10 9.42 -12.88
CA PHE A 90 -10.79 8.85 -13.20
C PHE A 90 -10.88 7.94 -14.42
N PRO A 91 -9.80 7.85 -15.20
CA PRO A 91 -9.75 6.96 -16.34
C PRO A 91 -9.71 5.49 -15.88
N GLY A 92 -10.26 4.58 -16.69
CA GLY A 92 -10.35 3.15 -16.37
C GLY A 92 -9.01 2.51 -15.96
N TRP A 93 -7.90 2.91 -16.59
CA TRP A 93 -6.57 2.39 -16.26
C TRP A 93 -6.17 2.67 -14.81
N TYR A 94 -6.58 3.81 -14.24
CA TYR A 94 -6.26 4.17 -12.86
C TYR A 94 -6.89 3.18 -11.90
N HIS A 95 -8.16 2.84 -12.12
CA HIS A 95 -8.88 1.85 -11.30
C HIS A 95 -8.27 0.46 -11.41
N LEU A 96 -7.93 0.04 -12.63
CA LEU A 96 -7.32 -1.27 -12.88
C LEU A 96 -5.96 -1.40 -12.18
N VAL A 97 -5.11 -0.37 -12.28
CA VAL A 97 -3.80 -0.39 -11.63
C VAL A 97 -3.96 -0.39 -10.11
N PHE A 98 -4.78 0.50 -9.55
CA PHE A 98 -4.96 0.57 -8.09
C PHE A 98 -5.52 -0.75 -7.52
N LEU A 99 -6.66 -1.22 -8.05
CA LEU A 99 -7.34 -2.41 -7.53
C LEU A 99 -6.56 -3.69 -7.84
N GLY A 100 -6.02 -3.81 -9.05
CA GLY A 100 -5.28 -5.00 -9.48
C GLY A 100 -3.96 -5.21 -8.73
N THR A 101 -3.30 -4.13 -8.30
CA THR A 101 -2.01 -4.22 -7.58
C THR A 101 -2.16 -4.32 -6.06
N LEU A 102 -3.35 -4.07 -5.51
CA LEU A 102 -3.54 -3.94 -4.06
C LEU A 102 -3.16 -5.20 -3.28
N ILE A 103 -3.70 -6.36 -3.67
CA ILE A 103 -3.36 -7.64 -3.04
C ILE A 103 -1.88 -8.02 -3.30
N PRO A 104 -1.37 -8.01 -4.55
CA PRO A 104 0.03 -8.29 -4.84
C PRO A 104 1.00 -7.48 -3.99
N LEU A 105 0.76 -6.18 -3.81
CA LEU A 105 1.65 -5.30 -3.07
C LEU A 105 1.60 -5.55 -1.55
N VAL A 106 0.45 -5.89 -0.98
CA VAL A 106 0.38 -6.32 0.43
C VAL A 106 1.17 -7.62 0.64
N VAL A 107 1.01 -8.59 -0.25
CA VAL A 107 1.74 -9.86 -0.16
C VAL A 107 3.25 -9.63 -0.32
N LEU A 108 3.64 -8.87 -1.35
CA LEU A 108 5.03 -8.53 -1.64
C LEU A 108 5.69 -7.83 -0.44
N GLY A 109 5.03 -6.83 0.16
CA GLY A 109 5.51 -6.14 1.35
C GLY A 109 5.83 -7.11 2.50
N GLY A 110 4.96 -8.10 2.74
CA GLY A 110 5.19 -9.12 3.75
C GLY A 110 6.38 -10.04 3.45
N THR A 111 6.67 -10.32 2.18
CA THR A 111 7.80 -11.20 1.81
C THR A 111 9.17 -10.58 2.11
N PHE A 112 9.35 -9.27 1.91
CA PHE A 112 10.63 -8.59 2.15
C PHE A 112 11.15 -8.71 3.60
N THR A 113 10.24 -8.68 4.57
CA THR A 113 10.56 -8.85 6.00
C THR A 113 11.05 -10.25 6.36
N GLN A 114 10.62 -11.28 5.62
CA GLN A 114 10.92 -12.67 5.94
C GLN A 114 12.37 -13.06 5.62
N ASN A 115 12.95 -12.44 4.57
CA ASN A 115 14.33 -12.69 4.19
C ASN A 115 15.34 -12.18 5.23
N ARG A 116 15.03 -11.11 5.98
CA ARG A 116 15.93 -10.60 7.03
C ARG A 116 16.05 -11.55 8.22
N SER A 117 14.92 -12.08 8.71
CA SER A 117 14.90 -13.02 9.84
C SER A 117 15.52 -14.39 9.54
N ARG A 118 15.68 -14.77 8.26
CA ARG A 118 16.28 -16.04 7.85
C ARG A 118 17.81 -15.99 7.72
N ILE A 119 18.40 -14.79 7.61
CA ILE A 119 19.84 -14.61 7.45
C ILE A 119 20.56 -14.59 8.81
N GLU A 120 19.98 -13.98 9.83
CA GLU A 120 20.57 -13.90 11.19
C GLU A 120 20.86 -15.27 11.87
N PRO A 121 20.05 -16.34 11.70
CA PRO A 121 20.34 -17.62 12.36
C PRO A 121 21.58 -18.35 11.81
N ARG A 122 22.02 -18.04 10.58
CA ARG A 122 23.09 -18.79 9.91
C ARG A 122 24.48 -18.34 10.34
N VAL A 123 24.66 -17.02 10.50
CA VAL A 123 25.94 -16.42 10.93
C VAL A 123 26.33 -16.90 12.33
N GLN A 124 25.35 -17.15 13.20
CA GLN A 124 25.59 -17.61 14.58
C GLN A 124 25.90 -19.12 14.68
N ARG A 125 25.61 -19.92 13.64
CA ARG A 125 25.98 -21.36 13.61
C ARG A 125 27.32 -21.63 12.93
N GLU A 126 27.81 -20.71 12.10
CA GLU A 126 29.09 -20.85 11.39
C GLU A 126 30.28 -20.31 12.22
N SER A 127 30.02 -19.80 13.43
CA SER A 127 31.02 -19.22 14.36
C SER A 127 31.14 -19.97 15.70
N ALA A 128 30.54 -21.16 15.81
CA ALA A 128 30.64 -22.07 16.95
C ALA A 128 31.22 -23.43 16.51
#